data_AF-A0A7C6XCY8-F1
#
_entry.id   AF-A0A7C6XCY8-F1
#
_cell.length_a   1.000
_cell.length_b   1.000
_cell.length_c   1.000
_cell.angle_alpha   90.00
_cell.angle_beta   90.00
_cell.angle_gamma   90.00
#
_symmetry.space_group_name_H-M   'P 1'
#
loop_
_entity.id
_entity.type
_entity.pdbx_description
1 polymer ?
#
loop_
_entity_poly.entity_id
_entity_poly.type
_entity_poly.pdbx_seq_one_letter_code
_entity_poly.pdbx_strand_id
1 'polypeptide(L)'
;SEYARIVARARRLRATLSELRQRPAEWQRAEQPGSPSLSRDQWIAKYESELAALNRQRLEADERRDPRKAILAQTRYLVRLWRRFGSLEWALQAYHGGERGAERTLGYFLSEGGKSPVSFADLYFGTSPRKTPKTFSYFYGRADDHRYYAWRVQIAQEALALYRESPEKFLNLWETLVPGHPMDRAWYPNELEAAFADVAALQAAYGSGRLIALPDDGEGFVLSTLAPLDPENERWYRGLRPEALGMLQRLVAIYREEGGRAPLSVCGATATVEYAAREQTRGDAASDGEEVPALTLHAVGLCVDVERPADSWDRKVLEYALSTLGDRMRIAWLRDYSANAYHLCPNPAFAREFAPRRR
;
A
#
# COMPACT_ATOMS: atom_id res chain seq x y z
N SER A 1 34.26 -0.56 -20.58
CA SER A 1 33.30 -0.68 -21.70
C SER A 1 33.05 0.70 -22.30
N GLU A 2 32.58 0.75 -23.55
CA GLU A 2 32.12 1.99 -24.22
C GLU A 2 31.03 2.70 -23.41
N TYR A 3 30.08 1.94 -22.87
CA TYR A 3 29.05 2.42 -21.95
C TYR A 3 29.62 3.22 -20.77
N ALA A 4 30.67 2.70 -20.10
CA ALA A 4 31.29 3.39 -18.97
C ALA A 4 31.93 4.73 -19.38
N ARG A 5 32.48 4.83 -20.60
CA ARG A 5 33.05 6.08 -21.13
C ARG A 5 31.94 7.11 -21.41
N ILE A 6 30.83 6.69 -22.02
CA ILE A 6 29.65 7.54 -22.27
C ILE A 6 29.10 8.10 -20.94
N VAL A 7 28.90 7.23 -19.94
CA VAL A 7 28.39 7.64 -18.61
C VAL A 7 29.34 8.63 -17.92
N ALA A 8 30.65 8.38 -17.96
CA ALA A 8 31.64 9.27 -17.37
C ALA A 8 31.70 10.64 -18.07
N ARG A 9 31.57 10.69 -19.40
CA ARG A 9 31.49 11.95 -20.16
C ARG A 9 30.20 12.73 -19.84
N ALA A 10 29.05 12.06 -19.84
CA ALA A 10 27.77 12.68 -19.50
C ALA A 10 27.77 13.27 -18.08
N ARG A 11 28.38 12.57 -17.10
CA ARG A 11 28.54 13.09 -15.74
C ARG A 11 29.37 14.37 -15.70
N ARG A 12 30.49 14.42 -16.44
CA ARG A 12 31.34 15.62 -16.53
C ARG A 12 30.60 16.80 -17.15
N LEU A 13 29.89 16.59 -18.25
CA LEU A 13 29.10 17.66 -18.88
C LEU A 13 28.00 18.20 -17.99
N ARG A 14 27.31 17.35 -17.21
CA ARG A 14 26.32 17.81 -16.22
C ARG A 14 26.94 18.72 -15.16
N ALA A 15 28.13 18.37 -14.67
CA ALA A 15 28.86 19.22 -13.73
C ALA A 15 29.23 20.57 -14.38
N THR A 16 29.78 20.54 -15.60
CA THR A 16 30.14 21.76 -16.34
C THR A 16 28.93 22.64 -16.66
N LEU A 17 27.78 22.05 -17.03
CA LEU A 17 26.52 22.79 -17.23
C LEU A 17 26.04 23.45 -15.94
N SER A 18 26.13 22.75 -14.81
CA SER A 18 25.80 23.32 -13.50
C SER A 18 26.68 24.53 -13.17
N GLU A 19 27.99 24.45 -13.43
CA GLU A 19 28.92 25.55 -13.22
C GLU A 19 28.64 26.73 -14.18
N LEU A 20 28.37 26.47 -15.45
CA LEU A 20 28.07 27.50 -16.44
C LEU A 20 26.80 28.28 -16.14
N ARG A 21 25.76 27.61 -15.65
CA ARG A 21 24.50 28.26 -15.26
C ARG A 21 24.66 29.21 -14.08
N GLN A 22 25.71 29.06 -13.28
CA GLN A 22 26.06 29.98 -12.19
C GLN A 22 26.92 31.17 -12.66
N ARG A 23 27.38 31.19 -13.93
CA ARG A 23 28.17 32.30 -14.47
C ARG A 23 27.28 33.49 -14.86
N PRO A 24 27.79 34.73 -14.77
CA PRO A 24 27.10 35.92 -15.25
C PRO A 24 26.76 35.83 -16.74
N ALA A 25 25.75 36.59 -17.20
CA ALA A 25 25.26 36.51 -18.58
C ALA A 25 26.30 36.99 -19.60
N GLU A 26 27.13 37.93 -19.19
CA GLU A 26 28.27 38.48 -19.92
C GLU A 26 29.48 37.53 -20.01
N TRP A 27 29.42 36.35 -19.35
CA TRP A 27 30.50 35.38 -19.45
C TRP A 27 30.64 34.85 -20.88
N GLN A 28 31.86 34.91 -21.40
CA GLN A 28 32.19 34.38 -22.72
C GLN A 28 33.55 33.68 -22.67
N ARG A 29 33.72 32.67 -23.52
CA ARG A 29 34.99 31.95 -23.66
C ARG A 29 35.13 31.39 -25.06
N ALA A 30 36.32 31.52 -25.64
CA ALA A 30 36.69 30.83 -26.86
C ALA A 30 36.89 29.33 -26.60
N GLU A 31 36.45 28.49 -27.54
CA GLU A 31 36.62 27.04 -27.46
C GLU A 31 38.09 26.62 -27.54
N GLN A 32 38.84 27.27 -28.43
CA GLN A 32 40.28 27.10 -28.61
C GLN A 32 40.95 28.47 -28.77
N PRO A 33 42.27 28.57 -28.48
CA PRO A 33 43.02 29.78 -28.78
C PRO A 33 42.83 30.22 -30.24
N GLY A 34 42.43 31.47 -30.46
CA GLY A 34 42.19 32.03 -31.80
C GLY A 34 40.79 31.79 -32.39
N SER A 35 39.90 31.08 -31.69
CA SER A 35 38.49 30.94 -32.11
C SER A 35 37.61 32.09 -31.58
N PRO A 36 36.47 32.40 -32.23
CA PRO A 36 35.49 33.34 -31.69
C PRO A 36 35.00 32.90 -30.31
N SER A 37 34.81 33.86 -29.41
CA SER A 37 34.21 33.60 -28.09
C SER A 37 32.73 33.25 -28.24
N LEU A 38 32.32 32.18 -27.56
CA LEU A 38 30.90 31.85 -27.41
C LEU A 38 30.38 32.45 -26.11
N SER A 39 29.14 32.95 -26.13
CA SER A 39 28.43 33.39 -24.95
C SER A 39 28.11 32.22 -24.01
N ARG A 40 27.81 32.53 -22.75
CA ARG A 40 27.33 31.55 -21.77
C ARG A 40 26.19 30.70 -22.33
N ASP A 41 25.19 31.33 -22.94
CA ASP A 41 24.00 30.63 -23.42
C ASP A 41 24.31 29.77 -24.65
N GLN A 42 25.25 30.20 -25.51
CA GLN A 42 25.77 29.37 -26.61
C GLN A 42 26.52 28.13 -26.08
N TRP A 43 27.31 28.27 -25.01
CA TRP A 43 27.97 27.14 -24.35
C TRP A 43 26.96 26.18 -23.69
N ILE A 44 25.94 26.71 -23.03
CA ILE A 44 24.86 25.91 -22.44
C ILE A 44 24.16 25.10 -23.52
N ALA A 45 23.70 25.75 -24.60
CA ALA A 45 23.01 25.08 -25.70
C ALA A 45 23.87 23.97 -26.33
N LYS A 46 25.17 24.24 -26.51
CA LYS A 46 26.13 23.25 -27.02
C LYS A 46 26.26 22.03 -26.11
N TYR A 47 26.49 22.23 -24.82
CA TYR A 47 26.64 21.12 -23.89
C TYR A 47 25.34 20.38 -23.62
N GLU A 48 24.19 21.04 -23.70
CA GLU A 48 22.88 20.37 -23.68
C GLU A 48 22.69 19.47 -24.90
N SER A 49 23.08 19.93 -26.09
CA SER A 49 23.08 19.11 -27.31
C SER A 49 24.04 17.91 -27.21
N GLU A 50 25.26 18.12 -26.70
CA GLU A 50 26.23 17.04 -26.47
C GLU A 50 25.71 16.03 -25.42
N LEU A 51 25.10 16.51 -24.34
CA LEU A 51 24.50 15.66 -23.32
C LEU A 51 23.30 14.87 -23.89
N ALA A 52 22.49 15.47 -24.75
CA ALA A 52 21.40 14.78 -25.44
C ALA A 52 21.94 13.68 -26.38
N ALA A 53 23.03 13.95 -27.11
CA ALA A 53 23.69 12.95 -27.94
C ALA A 53 24.27 11.79 -27.13
N LEU A 54 24.95 12.08 -26.02
CA LEU A 54 25.46 11.05 -25.10
C LEU A 54 24.35 10.25 -24.44
N ASN A 55 23.21 10.87 -24.12
CA ASN A 55 22.05 10.16 -23.61
C ASN A 55 21.50 9.19 -24.67
N ARG A 56 21.42 9.58 -25.95
CA ARG A 56 21.04 8.66 -27.04
C ARG A 56 22.02 7.50 -27.18
N GLN A 57 23.33 7.79 -27.24
CA GLN A 57 24.37 6.74 -27.29
C GLN A 57 24.32 5.83 -26.06
N ARG A 58 24.08 6.38 -24.86
CA ARG A 58 23.92 5.59 -23.65
C ARG A 58 22.74 4.63 -23.79
N LEU A 59 21.62 5.10 -24.32
CA LEU A 59 20.41 4.31 -24.50
C LEU A 59 20.60 3.19 -25.53
N GLU A 60 21.40 3.41 -26.58
CA GLU A 60 21.75 2.39 -27.58
C GLU A 60 22.73 1.35 -27.02
N ALA A 61 23.70 1.78 -26.21
CA ALA A 61 24.71 0.92 -25.62
C ALA A 61 24.26 0.23 -24.31
N ASP A 62 23.09 0.56 -23.77
CA ASP A 62 22.59 -0.02 -22.53
C ASP A 62 22.02 -1.42 -22.79
N GLU A 63 22.81 -2.46 -22.49
CA GLU A 63 22.40 -3.85 -22.67
C GLU A 63 21.14 -4.22 -21.88
N ARG A 64 20.74 -3.43 -20.86
CA ARG A 64 19.47 -3.62 -20.14
C ARG A 64 18.25 -3.31 -21.01
N ARG A 65 18.43 -2.61 -22.14
CA ARG A 65 17.36 -2.32 -23.12
C ARG A 65 17.28 -3.37 -24.23
N ASP A 66 18.29 -4.22 -24.39
CA ASP A 66 18.21 -5.39 -25.25
C ASP A 66 17.47 -6.49 -24.48
N PRO A 67 16.20 -6.81 -24.83
CA PRO A 67 15.41 -7.78 -24.07
C PRO A 67 16.07 -9.16 -24.06
N ARG A 68 16.80 -9.55 -25.12
CA ARG A 68 17.47 -10.85 -25.17
C ARG A 68 18.60 -10.91 -24.16
N LYS A 69 19.44 -9.88 -24.11
CA LYS A 69 20.54 -9.79 -23.12
C LYS A 69 20.01 -9.63 -21.70
N ALA A 70 19.02 -8.76 -21.50
CA ALA A 70 18.43 -8.47 -20.20
C ALA A 70 17.78 -9.73 -19.59
N ILE A 71 16.95 -10.46 -20.34
CA ILE A 71 16.31 -11.69 -19.89
C ILE A 71 17.38 -12.73 -19.53
N LEU A 72 18.38 -12.95 -20.38
CA LEU A 72 19.44 -13.93 -20.10
C LEU A 72 20.26 -13.59 -18.86
N ALA A 73 20.57 -12.31 -18.64
CA ALA A 73 21.28 -11.85 -17.46
C ALA A 73 20.43 -12.03 -16.18
N GLN A 74 19.16 -11.66 -16.23
CA GLN A 74 18.20 -11.83 -15.13
C GLN A 74 17.99 -13.31 -14.79
N THR A 75 17.81 -14.17 -15.80
CA THR A 75 17.66 -15.62 -15.60
C THR A 75 18.89 -16.21 -14.93
N ARG A 76 20.11 -15.85 -15.36
CA ARG A 76 21.35 -16.31 -14.71
C ARG A 76 21.43 -15.86 -13.25
N TYR A 77 21.04 -14.62 -12.97
CA TYR A 77 20.99 -14.09 -11.62
C TYR A 77 19.97 -14.86 -10.75
N LEU A 78 18.73 -15.05 -11.22
CA LEU A 78 17.69 -15.80 -10.52
C LEU A 78 18.07 -17.27 -10.28
N VAL A 79 18.66 -17.95 -11.26
CA VAL A 79 19.16 -19.33 -11.09
C VAL A 79 20.23 -19.41 -10.01
N ARG A 80 21.12 -18.42 -9.93
CA ARG A 80 22.12 -18.36 -8.85
C ARG A 80 21.44 -18.17 -7.48
N LEU A 81 20.44 -17.28 -7.39
CA LEU A 81 19.69 -17.06 -6.16
C LEU A 81 18.92 -18.31 -5.75
N TRP A 82 18.28 -19.00 -6.69
CA TRP A 82 17.58 -20.26 -6.45
C TRP A 82 18.52 -21.33 -5.88
N ARG A 83 19.73 -21.46 -6.44
CA ARG A 83 20.75 -22.37 -5.89
C ARG A 83 21.24 -21.97 -4.49
N ARG A 84 21.30 -20.66 -4.20
CA ARG A 84 21.74 -20.13 -2.90
C ARG A 84 20.68 -20.32 -1.80
N PHE A 85 19.41 -20.05 -2.10
CA PHE A 85 18.34 -20.03 -1.10
C PHE A 85 17.39 -21.24 -1.15
N GLY A 86 17.51 -22.10 -2.16
CA GLY A 86 16.84 -23.41 -2.22
C GLY A 86 15.40 -23.39 -2.76
N SER A 87 14.78 -22.22 -2.96
CA SER A 87 13.42 -22.11 -3.53
C SER A 87 13.28 -20.90 -4.46
N LEU A 88 12.26 -20.94 -5.34
CA LEU A 88 12.01 -19.86 -6.28
C LEU A 88 11.47 -18.61 -5.55
N GLU A 89 10.61 -18.81 -4.56
CA GLU A 89 10.06 -17.73 -3.73
C GLU A 89 11.19 -16.98 -3.02
N TRP A 90 12.14 -17.71 -2.42
CA TRP A 90 13.31 -17.08 -1.82
C TRP A 90 14.22 -16.39 -2.84
N ALA A 91 14.37 -16.96 -4.04
CA ALA A 91 15.11 -16.32 -5.11
C ALA A 91 14.46 -14.99 -5.53
N LEU A 92 13.13 -14.95 -5.65
CA LEU A 92 12.36 -13.74 -5.94
C LEU A 92 12.48 -12.72 -4.82
N GLN A 93 12.48 -13.16 -3.56
CA GLN A 93 12.64 -12.26 -2.42
C GLN A 93 14.04 -11.69 -2.30
N ALA A 94 15.07 -12.48 -2.59
CA ALA A 94 16.45 -12.01 -2.67
C ALA A 94 16.66 -11.10 -3.90
N TYR A 95 15.93 -11.34 -4.99
CA TYR A 95 15.96 -10.49 -6.18
C TYR A 95 15.40 -9.09 -5.90
N HIS A 96 14.20 -9.03 -5.33
CA HIS A 96 13.51 -7.77 -5.00
C HIS A 96 14.10 -7.07 -3.78
N GLY A 97 14.31 -7.82 -2.71
CA GLY A 97 14.77 -7.32 -1.42
C GLY A 97 16.27 -7.32 -1.20
N GLY A 98 17.06 -7.79 -2.17
CA GLY A 98 18.50 -7.98 -2.01
C GLY A 98 18.87 -9.20 -1.17
N GLU A 99 19.98 -9.83 -1.56
CA GLU A 99 20.46 -11.10 -0.99
C GLU A 99 20.67 -11.00 0.53
N ARG A 100 21.34 -9.94 1.02
CA ARG A 100 21.57 -9.72 2.46
C ARG A 100 20.28 -9.57 3.27
N GLY A 101 19.25 -9.00 2.65
CA GLY A 101 17.95 -8.84 3.29
C GLY A 101 17.28 -10.20 3.49
N ALA A 102 17.28 -11.05 2.46
CA ALA A 102 16.76 -12.41 2.55
C ALA A 102 17.53 -13.25 3.60
N GLU A 103 18.87 -13.19 3.59
CA GLU A 103 19.71 -13.87 4.58
C GLU A 103 19.40 -13.44 6.01
N ARG A 104 19.25 -12.13 6.24
CA ARG A 104 18.97 -11.60 7.58
C ARG A 104 17.59 -12.00 8.06
N THR A 105 16.56 -11.93 7.20
CA THR A 105 15.20 -12.38 7.56
C THR A 105 15.21 -13.87 7.92
N LEU A 106 15.85 -14.72 7.10
CA LEU A 106 15.96 -16.15 7.36
C LEU A 106 16.73 -16.44 8.65
N GLY A 107 17.84 -15.73 8.88
CA GLY A 107 18.66 -15.87 10.08
C GLY A 107 17.89 -15.52 11.36
N TYR A 108 17.11 -14.44 11.35
CA TYR A 108 16.24 -14.12 12.49
C TYR A 108 15.18 -15.21 12.72
N PHE A 109 14.52 -15.67 11.66
CA PHE A 109 13.46 -16.67 11.80
C PHE A 109 13.97 -18.00 12.36
N LEU A 110 15.12 -18.47 11.86
CA LEU A 110 15.78 -19.66 12.39
C LEU A 110 16.23 -19.47 13.86
N SER A 111 16.72 -18.28 14.22
CA SER A 111 17.10 -17.98 15.61
C SER A 111 15.91 -17.94 16.59
N GLU A 112 14.69 -17.79 16.06
CA GLU A 112 13.44 -17.73 16.83
C GLU A 112 12.64 -19.05 16.75
N GLY A 113 13.29 -20.15 16.41
CA GLY A 113 12.70 -21.50 16.43
C GLY A 113 12.12 -21.97 15.10
N GLY A 114 12.33 -21.24 14.00
CA GLY A 114 12.05 -21.72 12.65
C GLY A 114 12.86 -22.98 12.31
N LYS A 115 12.25 -23.90 11.56
CA LYS A 115 12.89 -25.17 11.15
C LYS A 115 13.42 -25.08 9.73
N SER A 116 14.63 -25.59 9.51
CA SER A 116 15.24 -25.68 8.18
C SER A 116 14.85 -27.01 7.49
N PRO A 117 14.59 -27.03 6.17
CA PRO A 117 14.53 -25.87 5.28
C PRO A 117 13.28 -25.02 5.53
N VAL A 118 13.43 -23.69 5.48
CA VAL A 118 12.33 -22.74 5.66
C VAL A 118 11.76 -22.38 4.29
N SER A 119 10.51 -22.71 4.01
CA SER A 119 9.83 -22.15 2.83
C SER A 119 9.47 -20.67 3.07
N PHE A 120 9.27 -19.90 2.00
CA PHE A 120 8.80 -18.52 2.17
C PHE A 120 7.42 -18.47 2.84
N ALA A 121 6.56 -19.47 2.61
CA ALA A 121 5.27 -19.61 3.27
C ALA A 121 5.40 -19.83 4.78
N ASP A 122 6.33 -20.69 5.22
CA ASP A 122 6.60 -20.93 6.65
C ASP A 122 7.02 -19.64 7.35
N LEU A 123 7.87 -18.84 6.70
CA LEU A 123 8.26 -17.54 7.23
C LEU A 123 7.09 -16.56 7.24
N TYR A 124 6.34 -16.47 6.14
CA TYR A 124 5.22 -15.53 6.00
C TYR A 124 4.15 -15.76 7.07
N PHE A 125 3.65 -16.99 7.18
CA PHE A 125 2.60 -17.35 8.12
C PHE A 125 3.11 -17.60 9.54
N GLY A 126 4.39 -17.95 9.70
CA GLY A 126 5.02 -18.18 10.99
C GLY A 126 5.50 -16.91 11.68
N THR A 127 5.57 -15.78 10.97
CA THR A 127 6.04 -14.52 11.54
C THR A 127 4.90 -13.77 12.23
N SER A 128 5.05 -13.49 13.53
CA SER A 128 4.12 -12.63 14.29
C SER A 128 4.87 -11.75 15.30
N PRO A 129 4.28 -10.62 15.74
CA PRO A 129 4.86 -9.77 16.77
C PRO A 129 5.23 -10.53 18.04
N ARG A 130 4.40 -11.49 18.48
CA ARG A 130 4.60 -12.23 19.73
C ARG A 130 5.49 -13.45 19.57
N LYS A 131 5.33 -14.21 18.49
CA LYS A 131 6.02 -15.50 18.31
C LYS A 131 7.46 -15.33 17.82
N THR A 132 7.69 -14.36 16.93
CA THR A 132 8.99 -14.13 16.26
C THR A 132 9.30 -12.63 16.19
N PRO A 133 9.47 -11.96 17.34
CA PRO A 133 9.52 -10.49 17.41
C PRO A 133 10.66 -9.86 16.59
N LYS A 134 11.83 -10.50 16.52
CA LYS A 134 12.99 -9.99 15.73
C LYS A 134 12.73 -10.16 14.24
N THR A 135 12.25 -11.33 13.82
CA THR A 135 11.86 -11.57 12.43
C THR A 135 10.77 -10.61 12.03
N PHE A 136 9.74 -10.46 12.85
CA PHE A 136 8.63 -9.54 12.62
C PHE A 136 9.12 -8.11 12.46
N SER A 137 9.86 -7.58 13.44
CA SER A 137 10.35 -6.20 13.39
C SER A 137 11.22 -5.93 12.17
N TYR A 138 12.04 -6.90 11.74
CA TYR A 138 12.84 -6.74 10.55
C TYR A 138 12.02 -6.88 9.27
N PHE A 139 11.22 -7.94 9.13
CA PHE A 139 10.47 -8.30 7.93
C PHE A 139 9.36 -7.30 7.61
N TYR A 140 8.60 -6.87 8.61
CA TYR A 140 7.55 -5.85 8.47
C TYR A 140 8.11 -4.43 8.43
N GLY A 141 9.35 -4.21 8.89
CA GLY A 141 10.01 -2.91 8.83
C GLY A 141 10.63 -2.59 7.47
N ARG A 142 10.58 -3.51 6.51
CA ARG A 142 11.14 -3.29 5.17
C ARG A 142 10.13 -2.53 4.31
N ALA A 143 10.61 -1.55 3.56
CA ALA A 143 9.80 -0.75 2.63
C ALA A 143 9.31 -1.59 1.41
N ASP A 144 8.52 -0.99 0.52
CA ASP A 144 8.23 -1.52 -0.84
C ASP A 144 7.58 -2.92 -0.88
N ASP A 145 6.67 -3.18 0.06
CA ASP A 145 5.84 -4.40 0.12
C ASP A 145 6.63 -5.71 -0.04
N HIS A 146 7.90 -5.77 0.41
CA HIS A 146 8.78 -6.92 0.16
C HIS A 146 8.14 -8.26 0.56
N ARG A 147 7.44 -8.28 1.68
CA ARG A 147 6.68 -9.43 2.20
C ARG A 147 5.67 -10.02 1.21
N TYR A 148 5.20 -9.24 0.24
CA TYR A 148 4.22 -9.65 -0.77
C TYR A 148 4.81 -10.02 -2.13
N TYR A 149 6.09 -9.74 -2.37
CA TYR A 149 6.64 -9.80 -3.73
C TYR A 149 6.52 -11.17 -4.39
N ALA A 150 6.89 -12.25 -3.69
CA ALA A 150 6.76 -13.60 -4.24
C ALA A 150 5.31 -13.94 -4.61
N TRP A 151 4.35 -13.57 -3.75
CA TRP A 151 2.92 -13.76 -3.99
C TRP A 151 2.43 -12.96 -5.20
N ARG A 152 2.87 -11.69 -5.33
CA ARG A 152 2.54 -10.85 -6.49
C ARG A 152 3.06 -11.44 -7.80
N VAL A 153 4.28 -11.97 -7.81
CA VAL A 153 4.84 -12.65 -8.99
C VAL A 153 4.04 -13.91 -9.32
N GLN A 154 3.62 -14.69 -8.33
CA GLN A 154 2.80 -15.87 -8.55
C GLN A 154 1.43 -15.50 -9.16
N ILE A 155 0.71 -14.55 -8.57
CA ILE A 155 -0.58 -14.09 -9.11
C ILE A 155 -0.43 -13.49 -10.50
N ALA A 156 0.66 -12.77 -10.78
CA ALA A 156 0.94 -12.27 -12.13
C ALA A 156 1.15 -13.42 -13.15
N GLN A 157 1.80 -14.52 -12.75
CA GLN A 157 1.94 -15.69 -13.60
C GLN A 157 0.60 -16.36 -13.88
N GLU A 158 -0.26 -16.50 -12.86
CA GLU A 158 -1.61 -17.06 -12.99
C GLU A 158 -2.48 -16.17 -13.92
N ALA A 159 -2.43 -14.86 -13.74
CA ALA A 159 -3.14 -13.90 -14.59
C ALA A 159 -2.68 -13.97 -16.06
N LEU A 160 -1.36 -14.06 -16.30
CA LEU A 160 -0.80 -14.22 -17.64
C LEU A 160 -1.17 -15.57 -18.27
N ALA A 161 -1.22 -16.64 -17.47
CA ALA A 161 -1.66 -17.95 -17.92
C ALA A 161 -3.13 -17.92 -18.33
N LEU A 162 -4.00 -17.34 -17.50
CA LEU A 162 -5.42 -17.15 -17.80
C LEU A 162 -5.61 -16.34 -19.08
N TYR A 163 -4.89 -15.23 -19.26
CA TYR A 163 -4.98 -14.42 -20.47
C TYR A 163 -4.56 -15.20 -21.72
N ARG A 164 -3.51 -16.03 -21.64
CA ARG A 164 -3.06 -16.87 -22.77
C ARG A 164 -4.02 -18.00 -23.09
N GLU A 165 -4.67 -18.57 -22.08
CA GLU A 165 -5.67 -19.63 -22.25
C GLU A 165 -6.97 -19.06 -22.82
N SER A 166 -7.47 -17.96 -22.24
CA SER A 166 -8.73 -17.33 -22.59
C SER A 166 -8.69 -15.82 -22.25
N PRO A 167 -8.44 -14.96 -23.26
CA PRO A 167 -8.51 -13.51 -23.08
C PRO A 167 -9.88 -13.04 -22.57
N GLU A 168 -10.96 -13.68 -23.01
CA GLU A 168 -12.33 -13.37 -22.56
C GLU A 168 -12.52 -13.65 -21.07
N LYS A 169 -12.12 -14.82 -20.57
CA LYS A 169 -12.20 -15.13 -19.13
C LYS A 169 -11.35 -14.16 -18.30
N PHE A 170 -10.17 -13.78 -18.81
CA PHE A 170 -9.35 -12.78 -18.16
C PHE A 170 -10.06 -11.42 -18.06
N LEU A 171 -10.66 -10.94 -19.16
CA LEU A 171 -11.38 -9.66 -19.19
C LEU A 171 -12.59 -9.68 -18.26
N ASN A 172 -13.38 -10.76 -18.27
CA ASN A 172 -14.53 -10.90 -17.37
C ASN A 172 -14.10 -10.87 -15.89
N LEU A 173 -12.99 -11.54 -15.54
CA LEU A 173 -12.44 -11.48 -14.19
C LEU A 173 -11.92 -10.08 -13.85
N TRP A 174 -11.20 -9.45 -14.77
CA TRP A 174 -10.68 -8.09 -14.62
C TRP A 174 -11.82 -7.10 -14.36
N GLU A 175 -12.89 -7.13 -15.15
CA GLU A 175 -14.07 -6.29 -14.95
C GLU A 175 -14.76 -6.55 -13.60
N THR A 176 -14.87 -7.82 -13.19
CA THR A 176 -15.45 -8.20 -11.89
C THR A 176 -14.65 -7.66 -10.71
N LEU A 177 -13.33 -7.57 -10.84
CA LEU A 177 -12.44 -7.07 -9.78
C LEU A 177 -12.41 -5.53 -9.70
N VAL A 178 -13.04 -4.83 -10.65
CA VAL A 178 -13.16 -3.36 -10.70
C VAL A 178 -11.81 -2.64 -10.42
N PRO A 179 -10.76 -2.91 -11.20
CA PRO A 179 -9.40 -2.47 -10.96
C PRO A 179 -9.30 -0.95 -10.91
N GLY A 180 -8.54 -0.44 -9.95
CA GLY A 180 -8.48 0.99 -9.64
C GLY A 180 -9.43 1.41 -8.53
N HIS A 181 -10.43 0.59 -8.18
CA HIS A 181 -11.27 0.81 -7.01
C HIS A 181 -10.81 -0.03 -5.81
N PRO A 182 -11.13 0.37 -4.57
CA PRO A 182 -10.85 -0.47 -3.41
C PRO A 182 -11.67 -1.77 -3.46
N MET A 183 -11.14 -2.82 -2.81
CA MET A 183 -11.68 -4.19 -2.87
C MET A 183 -13.13 -4.29 -2.36
N ASP A 184 -13.53 -3.36 -1.48
CA ASP A 184 -14.90 -3.30 -0.95
C ASP A 184 -15.96 -3.06 -2.04
N ARG A 185 -15.62 -2.32 -3.10
CA ARG A 185 -16.44 -2.11 -4.30
C ARG A 185 -16.78 -3.43 -5.00
N ALA A 186 -15.83 -4.36 -5.05
CA ALA A 186 -16.04 -5.68 -5.63
C ALA A 186 -16.89 -6.59 -4.72
N TRP A 187 -16.84 -6.39 -3.40
CA TRP A 187 -17.65 -7.17 -2.45
C TRP A 187 -19.08 -6.66 -2.29
N TYR A 188 -19.28 -5.36 -2.47
CA TYR A 188 -20.56 -4.68 -2.26
C TYR A 188 -20.93 -3.80 -3.47
N PRO A 189 -21.12 -4.38 -4.67
CA PRO A 189 -21.30 -3.61 -5.90
C PRO A 189 -22.53 -2.71 -5.89
N ASN A 190 -23.59 -3.07 -5.15
CA ASN A 190 -24.88 -2.38 -5.15
C ASN A 190 -25.26 -1.77 -3.79
N GLU A 191 -24.45 -1.91 -2.75
CA GLU A 191 -24.88 -1.52 -1.39
C GLU A 191 -25.10 -0.01 -1.25
N LEU A 192 -24.45 0.82 -2.07
CA LEU A 192 -24.66 2.27 -2.03
C LEU A 192 -26.10 2.68 -2.37
N GLU A 193 -26.87 1.85 -3.07
CA GLU A 193 -28.30 2.08 -3.28
C GLU A 193 -29.10 2.02 -1.97
N ALA A 194 -28.56 1.35 -0.95
CA ALA A 194 -29.16 1.19 0.36
C ALA A 194 -28.54 2.13 1.41
N ALA A 195 -27.88 3.21 0.98
CA ALA A 195 -27.28 4.22 1.84
C ALA A 195 -28.34 4.94 2.70
N PHE A 196 -27.96 5.28 3.93
CA PHE A 196 -28.78 6.06 4.84
C PHE A 196 -28.74 7.53 4.41
N ALA A 197 -29.88 8.03 3.94
CA ALA A 197 -29.98 9.40 3.45
C ALA A 197 -29.69 10.43 4.56
N ASP A 198 -30.32 10.23 5.73
CA ASP A 198 -30.38 11.19 6.83
C ASP A 198 -30.38 10.50 8.21
N VAL A 199 -30.50 11.28 9.29
CA VAL A 199 -30.54 10.77 10.67
C VAL A 199 -31.79 9.92 10.94
N ALA A 200 -32.92 10.22 10.29
CA ALA A 200 -34.15 9.43 10.45
C ALA A 200 -33.97 8.02 9.88
N ALA A 201 -33.25 7.89 8.77
CA ALA A 201 -32.86 6.60 8.20
C ALA A 201 -31.95 5.80 9.16
N LEU A 202 -31.01 6.46 9.87
CA LEU A 202 -30.23 5.79 10.92
C LEU A 202 -31.11 5.27 12.04
N GLN A 203 -32.04 6.09 12.55
CA GLN A 203 -32.97 5.69 13.62
C GLN A 203 -33.80 4.45 13.22
N ALA A 204 -34.33 4.44 12.00
CA ALA A 204 -35.05 3.29 11.45
C ALA A 204 -34.14 2.05 11.31
N ALA A 205 -32.86 2.25 10.97
CA ALA A 205 -31.89 1.17 10.85
C ALA A 205 -31.55 0.52 12.20
N TYR A 206 -31.48 1.30 13.29
CA TYR A 206 -31.39 0.73 14.64
C TYR A 206 -32.67 -0.01 15.02
N GLY A 207 -33.84 0.57 14.75
CA GLY A 207 -35.14 -0.05 15.08
C GLY A 207 -35.36 -1.39 14.37
N SER A 208 -34.81 -1.56 13.17
CA SER A 208 -34.85 -2.82 12.39
C SER A 208 -33.70 -3.78 12.69
N GLY A 209 -32.72 -3.39 13.51
CA GLY A 209 -31.53 -4.19 13.80
C GLY A 209 -30.51 -4.24 12.66
N ARG A 210 -30.67 -3.42 11.60
CA ARG A 210 -29.68 -3.26 10.53
C ARG A 210 -28.41 -2.59 11.06
N LEU A 211 -28.53 -1.68 12.02
CA LEU A 211 -27.40 -1.13 12.78
C LEU A 211 -27.42 -1.61 14.22
N ILE A 212 -26.24 -1.92 14.72
CA ILE A 212 -25.96 -2.23 16.13
C ILE A 212 -25.10 -1.10 16.68
N ALA A 213 -25.48 -0.59 17.85
CA ALA A 213 -24.74 0.45 18.53
C ALA A 213 -23.35 -0.05 18.94
N LEU A 214 -22.33 0.77 18.69
CA LEU A 214 -21.01 0.59 19.28
C LEU A 214 -21.13 0.80 20.81
N PRO A 215 -20.51 -0.06 21.62
CA PRO A 215 -20.41 0.21 23.06
C PRO A 215 -19.58 1.48 23.30
N ASP A 216 -20.00 2.31 24.26
CA ASP A 216 -19.27 3.53 24.64
C ASP A 216 -17.86 3.21 25.18
N ASP A 217 -17.69 2.03 25.78
CA ASP A 217 -16.42 1.45 26.21
C ASP A 217 -16.31 -0.03 25.79
N GLY A 218 -15.59 -0.28 24.71
CA GLY A 218 -15.24 -1.64 24.29
C GLY A 218 -14.00 -2.16 25.02
N GLU A 219 -13.97 -3.44 25.37
CA GLU A 219 -12.70 -4.10 25.71
C GLU A 219 -11.77 -4.02 24.50
N GLY A 220 -10.85 -3.06 24.51
CA GLY A 220 -9.78 -2.93 23.54
C GLY A 220 -9.92 -1.83 22.49
N PHE A 221 -11.00 -1.05 22.48
CA PHE A 221 -11.10 0.17 21.67
C PHE A 221 -11.88 1.29 22.39
N VAL A 222 -11.69 2.52 21.93
CA VAL A 222 -12.39 3.73 22.37
C VAL A 222 -12.98 4.45 21.17
N LEU A 223 -14.05 5.22 21.38
CA LEU A 223 -14.67 6.04 20.35
C LEU A 223 -14.16 7.48 20.47
N SER A 224 -13.69 8.07 19.38
CA SER A 224 -13.54 9.52 19.28
C SER A 224 -14.86 10.17 18.83
N THR A 225 -14.89 11.49 18.67
CA THR A 225 -16.07 12.20 18.17
C THR A 225 -16.30 11.83 16.70
N LEU A 226 -17.37 11.08 16.42
CA LEU A 226 -17.62 10.52 15.08
C LEU A 226 -18.37 11.46 14.13
N ALA A 227 -19.16 12.39 14.67
CA ALA A 227 -19.97 13.32 13.89
C ALA A 227 -19.83 14.76 14.40
N PRO A 228 -18.63 15.36 14.36
CA PRO A 228 -18.39 16.70 14.91
C PRO A 228 -19.23 17.81 14.25
N LEU A 229 -19.74 17.60 13.03
CA LEU A 229 -20.65 18.54 12.37
C LEU A 229 -22.12 18.41 12.83
N ASP A 230 -22.47 17.34 13.54
CA ASP A 230 -23.83 17.08 14.02
C ASP A 230 -23.83 16.53 15.45
N PRO A 231 -23.34 17.33 16.44
CA PRO A 231 -23.18 16.88 17.81
C PRO A 231 -24.51 16.51 18.49
N GLU A 232 -25.62 17.12 18.07
CA GLU A 232 -26.96 16.84 18.63
C GLU A 232 -27.43 15.42 18.28
N ASN A 233 -26.98 14.88 17.14
CA ASN A 233 -27.35 13.56 16.66
C ASN A 233 -26.21 12.54 16.70
N GLU A 234 -25.06 12.86 17.30
CA GLU A 234 -23.83 12.04 17.26
C GLU A 234 -24.09 10.56 17.64
N ARG A 235 -24.97 10.33 18.62
CA ARG A 235 -25.34 8.96 19.05
C ARG A 235 -25.83 8.05 17.92
N TRP A 236 -26.44 8.61 16.87
CA TRP A 236 -26.97 7.84 15.76
C TRP A 236 -25.87 7.40 14.79
N TYR A 237 -24.77 8.15 14.71
CA TYR A 237 -23.59 7.80 13.91
C TYR A 237 -22.73 6.69 14.55
N ARG A 238 -22.94 6.39 15.84
CA ARG A 238 -22.24 5.33 16.61
C ARG A 238 -22.76 3.92 16.32
N GLY A 239 -23.03 3.62 15.06
CA GLY A 239 -23.62 2.35 14.63
C GLY A 239 -22.74 1.65 13.62
N LEU A 240 -22.83 0.32 13.59
CA LEU A 240 -22.27 -0.51 12.53
C LEU A 240 -23.26 -1.63 12.19
N ARG A 241 -23.21 -2.10 10.94
CA ARG A 241 -23.82 -3.37 10.60
C ARG A 241 -23.13 -4.53 11.33
N PRO A 242 -23.83 -5.66 11.54
CA PRO A 242 -23.27 -6.80 12.29
C PRO A 242 -21.93 -7.30 11.76
N GLU A 243 -21.73 -7.31 10.43
CA GLU A 243 -20.48 -7.74 9.81
C GLU A 243 -19.29 -6.84 10.17
N ALA A 244 -19.51 -5.51 10.14
CA ALA A 244 -18.49 -4.52 10.45
C ALA A 244 -18.14 -4.52 11.94
N LEU A 245 -19.15 -4.73 12.81
CA LEU A 245 -18.92 -4.89 14.24
C LEU A 245 -18.13 -6.18 14.54
N GLY A 246 -18.48 -7.30 13.91
CA GLY A 246 -17.75 -8.57 14.04
C GLY A 246 -16.29 -8.45 13.59
N MET A 247 -16.05 -7.73 12.48
CA MET A 247 -14.70 -7.39 12.03
C MET A 247 -13.93 -6.58 13.07
N LEU A 248 -14.50 -5.50 13.60
CA LEU A 248 -13.84 -4.66 14.60
C LEU A 248 -13.46 -5.46 15.85
N GLN A 249 -14.38 -6.31 16.33
CA GLN A 249 -14.12 -7.20 17.47
C GLN A 249 -12.98 -8.19 17.17
N ARG A 250 -12.96 -8.78 15.97
CA ARG A 250 -11.89 -9.71 15.57
C ARG A 250 -10.55 -9.01 15.43
N LEU A 251 -10.53 -7.80 14.86
CA LEU A 251 -9.33 -6.97 14.74
C LEU A 251 -8.75 -6.66 16.12
N VAL A 252 -9.58 -6.20 17.05
CA VAL A 252 -9.19 -5.90 18.44
C VAL A 252 -8.63 -7.16 19.12
N ALA A 253 -9.27 -8.31 18.95
CA ALA A 253 -8.79 -9.57 19.51
C ALA A 253 -7.38 -9.93 19.01
N ILE A 254 -7.15 -9.93 17.70
CA ILE A 254 -5.83 -10.25 17.11
C ILE A 254 -4.78 -9.22 17.58
N TYR A 255 -5.13 -7.94 17.56
CA TYR A 255 -4.25 -6.86 18.00
C TYR A 255 -3.81 -7.05 19.46
N ARG A 256 -4.73 -7.43 20.35
CA ARG A 256 -4.41 -7.71 21.76
C ARG A 256 -3.61 -9.01 21.95
N GLU A 257 -3.98 -10.08 21.26
CA GLU A 257 -3.29 -11.38 21.31
C GLU A 257 -1.81 -11.27 20.93
N GLU A 258 -1.51 -10.40 19.96
CA GLU A 258 -0.16 -10.12 19.43
C GLU A 258 0.57 -9.00 20.17
N GLY A 259 0.04 -8.53 21.30
CA GLY A 259 0.75 -7.63 22.21
C GLY A 259 0.56 -6.14 21.97
N GLY A 260 -0.57 -5.75 21.37
CA GLY A 260 -1.05 -4.37 21.31
C GLY A 260 -1.41 -3.84 22.71
N ARG A 261 -0.91 -2.65 23.03
CA ARG A 261 -0.86 -2.10 24.40
C ARG A 261 -1.93 -1.04 24.63
N ALA A 262 -2.03 -0.04 23.77
CA ALA A 262 -3.09 0.97 23.83
C ALA A 262 -4.41 0.44 23.24
N PRO A 263 -5.58 0.91 23.69
CA PRO A 263 -6.83 0.68 22.96
C PRO A 263 -6.75 1.28 21.55
N LEU A 264 -7.42 0.63 20.60
CA LEU A 264 -7.60 1.21 19.27
C LEU A 264 -8.57 2.39 19.36
N SER A 265 -8.31 3.48 18.63
CA SER A 265 -9.20 4.65 18.59
C SER A 265 -10.02 4.59 17.31
N VAL A 266 -11.34 4.45 17.45
CA VAL A 266 -12.28 4.45 16.32
C VAL A 266 -12.71 5.89 16.06
N CYS A 267 -12.42 6.38 14.86
CA CYS A 267 -12.69 7.75 14.44
C CYS A 267 -13.72 7.88 13.31
N GLY A 268 -14.20 6.77 12.77
CA GLY A 268 -15.26 6.74 11.78
C GLY A 268 -16.12 5.48 11.90
N ALA A 269 -17.43 5.64 11.76
CA ALA A 269 -18.42 4.54 11.76
C ALA A 269 -19.56 4.88 10.77
N THR A 270 -20.81 4.54 11.04
CA THR A 270 -21.90 4.87 10.09
C THR A 270 -22.02 6.37 9.87
N ALA A 271 -22.15 6.80 8.61
CA ALA A 271 -22.46 8.17 8.20
C ALA A 271 -23.78 8.22 7.43
N THR A 272 -24.27 9.43 7.14
CA THR A 272 -25.40 9.64 6.22
C THR A 272 -24.93 10.31 4.94
N VAL A 273 -25.70 10.21 3.87
CA VAL A 273 -25.45 10.93 2.62
C VAL A 273 -25.38 12.44 2.89
N GLU A 274 -26.33 12.97 3.68
CA GLU A 274 -26.33 14.38 4.09
C GLU A 274 -25.09 14.78 4.88
N TYR A 275 -24.65 13.96 5.84
CA TYR A 275 -23.47 14.24 6.64
C TYR A 275 -22.20 14.25 5.77
N ALA A 276 -22.04 13.25 4.89
CA ALA A 276 -20.90 13.18 3.98
C ALA A 276 -20.85 14.38 3.01
N ALA A 277 -22.01 14.87 2.55
CA ALA A 277 -22.07 16.08 1.74
C ALA A 277 -21.59 17.32 2.52
N ARG A 278 -21.94 17.42 3.82
CA ARG A 278 -21.47 18.52 4.69
C ARG A 278 -19.97 18.49 4.91
N GLU A 279 -19.38 17.32 5.14
CA GLU A 279 -17.92 17.13 5.24
C GLU A 279 -17.21 17.62 3.97
N GLN A 280 -17.72 17.26 2.79
CA GLN A 280 -17.15 17.71 1.51
C GLN A 280 -17.19 19.23 1.32
N THR A 281 -18.28 19.89 1.75
CA THR A 281 -18.39 21.36 1.63
C THR A 281 -17.44 22.13 2.55
N ARG A 282 -16.85 21.50 3.58
CA ARG A 282 -15.91 22.13 4.51
C ARG A 282 -14.50 22.31 3.95
N GLY A 283 -14.18 21.67 2.82
CA GLY A 283 -12.88 21.81 2.15
C GLY A 283 -11.82 20.79 2.57
N ASP A 284 -12.20 19.69 3.23
CA ASP A 284 -11.33 18.54 3.50
C ASP A 284 -11.23 17.57 2.31
N ALA A 285 -11.72 17.99 1.12
CA ALA A 285 -11.57 17.25 -0.12
C ALA A 285 -10.09 17.14 -0.50
N ALA A 286 -9.62 15.91 -0.70
CA ALA A 286 -8.29 15.61 -1.21
C ALA A 286 -7.97 16.50 -2.43
N SER A 287 -6.85 17.22 -2.38
CA SER A 287 -6.42 18.20 -3.39
C SER A 287 -5.94 17.59 -4.70
N ASP A 288 -6.03 16.26 -4.88
CA ASP A 288 -5.17 15.54 -5.80
C ASP A 288 -5.94 14.75 -6.86
N GLY A 289 -7.14 15.18 -7.28
CA GLY A 289 -7.80 14.65 -8.49
C GLY A 289 -8.11 13.13 -8.51
N GLU A 290 -7.83 12.41 -7.43
CA GLU A 290 -8.43 11.13 -7.08
C GLU A 290 -9.88 11.41 -6.68
N GLU A 291 -10.81 10.59 -7.17
CA GLU A 291 -12.22 10.69 -6.83
C GLU A 291 -12.37 10.94 -5.33
N VAL A 292 -13.12 11.99 -4.99
CA VAL A 292 -13.49 12.35 -3.62
C VAL A 292 -13.85 11.07 -2.86
N PRO A 293 -13.47 10.88 -1.57
CA PRO A 293 -13.97 9.78 -0.73
C PRO A 293 -15.49 9.86 -0.45
N ALA A 294 -16.23 10.55 -1.32
CA ALA A 294 -17.65 10.81 -1.31
C ALA A 294 -18.39 9.49 -1.42
N LEU A 295 -18.93 9.04 -0.29
CA LEU A 295 -19.73 7.81 -0.11
C LEU A 295 -18.91 6.53 -0.24
N THR A 296 -17.95 6.39 0.67
CA THR A 296 -17.55 5.08 1.19
C THR A 296 -18.75 4.32 1.76
N LEU A 297 -18.60 3.01 1.99
CA LEU A 297 -19.65 2.19 2.61
C LEU A 297 -19.89 2.53 4.11
N HIS A 298 -19.35 3.65 4.61
CA HIS A 298 -19.79 4.29 5.85
C HIS A 298 -21.28 4.66 5.79
N ALA A 299 -21.79 5.09 4.64
CA ALA A 299 -23.19 5.46 4.49
C ALA A 299 -24.18 4.28 4.58
N VAL A 300 -23.67 3.05 4.61
CA VAL A 300 -24.47 1.83 4.81
C VAL A 300 -24.07 1.09 6.09
N GLY A 301 -23.17 1.66 6.89
CA GLY A 301 -22.68 1.10 8.14
C GLY A 301 -21.76 -0.11 7.99
N LEU A 302 -21.11 -0.30 6.83
CA LEU A 302 -20.14 -1.38 6.61
C LEU A 302 -18.70 -0.97 6.90
N CYS A 303 -18.39 0.33 6.96
CA CYS A 303 -17.01 0.77 7.18
C CYS A 303 -16.74 1.30 8.59
N VAL A 304 -15.48 1.15 8.99
CA VAL A 304 -14.92 1.66 10.23
C VAL A 304 -13.59 2.32 9.93
N ASP A 305 -13.35 3.49 10.51
CA ASP A 305 -12.02 4.11 10.49
C ASP A 305 -11.38 3.97 11.87
N VAL A 306 -10.12 3.52 11.88
CA VAL A 306 -9.31 3.37 13.08
C VAL A 306 -8.10 4.29 12.98
N GLU A 307 -7.92 5.18 13.95
CA GLU A 307 -6.78 6.09 13.98
C GLU A 307 -5.48 5.30 14.03
N ARG A 308 -4.47 5.80 13.30
CA ARG A 308 -3.16 5.19 13.30
C ARG A 308 -2.44 5.46 14.63
N PRO A 309 -2.04 4.41 15.38
CA PRO A 309 -1.35 4.60 16.65
C PRO A 309 -0.07 5.44 16.49
N ALA A 310 0.13 6.38 17.43
CA ALA A 310 1.34 7.19 17.50
C ALA A 310 2.55 6.33 17.90
N ASP A 311 2.35 5.39 18.84
CA ASP A 311 3.37 4.45 19.25
C ASP A 311 3.76 3.51 18.10
N SER A 312 5.07 3.35 17.91
CA SER A 312 5.60 2.59 16.77
C SER A 312 5.37 1.08 16.89
N TRP A 313 5.24 0.55 18.11
CA TRP A 313 4.98 -0.86 18.35
C TRP A 313 3.50 -1.17 18.09
N ASP A 314 2.60 -0.43 18.73
CA ASP A 314 1.15 -0.61 18.55
C ASP A 314 0.74 -0.43 17.09
N ARG A 315 1.34 0.54 16.38
CA ARG A 315 1.15 0.69 14.94
C ARG A 315 1.50 -0.58 14.17
N LYS A 316 2.67 -1.17 14.43
CA LYS A 316 3.12 -2.38 13.72
C LYS A 316 2.22 -3.57 14.03
N VAL A 317 1.77 -3.72 15.28
CA VAL A 317 0.84 -4.79 15.68
C VAL A 317 -0.52 -4.61 15.02
N LEU A 318 -1.02 -3.38 14.91
CA LEU A 318 -2.25 -3.09 14.18
C LEU A 318 -2.10 -3.44 12.70
N GLU A 319 -1.03 -2.99 12.03
CA GLU A 319 -0.76 -3.31 10.62
C GLU A 319 -0.59 -4.82 10.39
N TYR A 320 -0.05 -5.56 11.37
CA TYR A 320 -0.03 -7.03 11.36
C TYR A 320 -1.43 -7.63 11.42
N ALA A 321 -2.28 -7.16 12.33
CA ALA A 321 -3.64 -7.66 12.49
C ALA A 321 -4.49 -7.37 11.23
N LEU A 322 -4.39 -6.15 10.69
CA LEU A 322 -5.01 -5.74 9.44
C LEU A 322 -4.56 -6.62 8.27
N SER A 323 -3.26 -6.83 8.14
CA SER A 323 -2.70 -7.71 7.11
C SER A 323 -3.19 -9.15 7.25
N THR A 324 -3.17 -9.69 8.47
CA THR A 324 -3.57 -11.08 8.75
C THR A 324 -4.99 -11.35 8.27
N LEU A 325 -5.89 -10.38 8.44
CA LEU A 325 -7.24 -10.42 7.92
C LEU A 325 -7.26 -10.17 6.40
N GLY A 326 -6.63 -9.08 5.92
CA GLY A 326 -6.62 -8.69 4.51
C GLY A 326 -6.10 -9.80 3.58
N ASP A 327 -4.99 -10.43 3.93
CA ASP A 327 -4.36 -11.50 3.14
C ASP A 327 -5.24 -12.75 3.02
N ARG A 328 -6.25 -12.89 3.89
CA ARG A 328 -7.23 -14.00 3.88
C ARG A 328 -8.55 -13.58 3.24
N MET A 329 -8.58 -12.44 2.56
CA MET A 329 -9.77 -11.84 1.95
C MET A 329 -10.90 -11.63 2.97
N ARG A 330 -10.52 -11.36 4.22
CA ARG A 330 -11.44 -11.17 5.34
C ARG A 330 -11.88 -9.72 5.48
N ILE A 331 -10.97 -8.79 5.21
CA ILE A 331 -11.26 -7.35 5.22
C ILE A 331 -10.57 -6.70 4.03
N ALA A 332 -11.13 -5.61 3.55
CA ALA A 332 -10.46 -4.63 2.72
C ALA A 332 -9.99 -3.53 3.66
N TRP A 333 -8.75 -3.08 3.50
CA TRP A 333 -8.26 -1.95 4.26
C TRP A 333 -7.32 -1.10 3.42
N LEU A 334 -7.37 0.20 3.66
CA LEU A 334 -6.48 1.18 3.06
C LEU A 334 -6.06 2.18 4.12
N ARG A 335 -4.90 2.80 3.91
CA ARG A 335 -4.45 3.88 4.78
C ARG A 335 -4.96 5.20 4.22
N ASP A 336 -5.75 5.91 5.02
CA ASP A 336 -6.09 7.29 4.77
C ASP A 336 -4.95 8.18 5.30
N TYR A 337 -4.26 8.84 4.38
CA TYR A 337 -3.13 9.71 4.73
C TYR A 337 -3.57 11.08 5.25
N SER A 338 -4.70 11.62 4.79
CA SER A 338 -5.19 12.93 5.26
C SER A 338 -5.76 12.81 6.67
N ALA A 339 -6.52 11.75 6.94
CA ALA A 339 -7.06 11.46 8.28
C ALA A 339 -6.03 10.80 9.22
N ASN A 340 -4.89 10.36 8.70
CA ASN A 340 -3.93 9.51 9.43
C ASN A 340 -4.63 8.32 10.13
N ALA A 341 -5.51 7.66 9.40
CA ALA A 341 -6.34 6.55 9.85
C ALA A 341 -6.24 5.35 8.89
N TYR A 342 -6.81 4.22 9.29
CA TYR A 342 -7.02 3.07 8.43
C TYR A 342 -8.52 2.90 8.21
N HIS A 343 -8.92 2.90 6.94
CA HIS A 343 -10.29 2.67 6.50
C HIS A 343 -10.50 1.19 6.28
N LEU A 344 -11.53 0.62 6.91
CA LEU A 344 -11.76 -0.83 6.99
C LEU A 344 -13.15 -1.18 6.49
N CYS A 345 -13.24 -2.23 5.66
CA CYS A 345 -14.50 -2.81 5.23
C CYS A 345 -14.46 -4.35 5.36
N PRO A 346 -15.46 -4.99 5.98
CA PRO A 346 -15.50 -6.45 6.14
C PRO A 346 -15.90 -7.12 4.83
N ASN A 347 -15.35 -8.30 4.55
CA ASN A 347 -15.95 -9.19 3.56
C ASN A 347 -17.36 -9.61 4.04
N PRO A 348 -18.37 -9.74 3.15
CA PRO A 348 -19.72 -10.17 3.52
C PRO A 348 -19.78 -11.46 4.37
N ALA A 349 -18.76 -12.33 4.25
CA ALA A 349 -18.65 -13.55 5.06
C ALA A 349 -18.49 -13.29 6.58
N PHE A 350 -18.15 -12.06 7.02
CA PHE A 350 -17.99 -11.71 8.44
C PHE A 350 -19.28 -11.71 9.24
N ALA A 351 -20.46 -11.69 8.60
CA ALA A 351 -21.75 -11.81 9.30
C ALA A 351 -21.78 -13.02 10.24
N ARG A 352 -21.06 -14.08 9.87
CA ARG A 352 -21.00 -15.35 10.61
C ARG A 352 -20.02 -15.33 11.78
N GLU A 353 -19.07 -14.38 11.79
CA GLU A 353 -18.08 -14.22 12.86
C GLU A 353 -18.58 -13.30 13.98
N PHE A 354 -19.69 -12.59 13.75
CA PHE A 354 -20.36 -11.83 14.81
C PHE A 354 -20.88 -12.78 15.90
N ALA A 355 -20.24 -12.72 17.06
CA ALA A 355 -20.75 -13.33 18.27
C ALA A 355 -21.48 -12.23 19.07
N PRO A 356 -22.82 -12.16 19.03
CA PRO A 356 -23.53 -11.25 19.92
C PRO A 356 -23.12 -11.61 21.35
N ARG A 357 -22.49 -10.66 22.06
CA ARG A 357 -22.28 -10.81 23.49
C ARG A 357 -23.67 -10.96 24.10
N ARG A 358 -23.98 -12.15 24.64
CA ARG A 358 -25.15 -12.32 25.50
C ARG A 358 -24.95 -11.35 26.66
N ARG A 359 -25.83 -10.37 26.78
CA ARG A 359 -25.90 -9.49 27.94
C ARG A 359 -26.14 -10.30 29.21
#